data_AF-A0A7C5M2X2-F1
#
_entry.id   AF-A0A7C5M2X2-F1
#
_cell.length_a   1.000
_cell.length_b   1.000
_cell.length_c   1.000
_cell.angle_alpha   90.00
_cell.angle_beta   90.00
_cell.angle_gamma   90.00
#
_symmetry.space_group_name_H-M   'P 1'
#
loop_
_entity.id
_entity.type
_entity.pdbx_description
1 polymer ?
#
loop_
_entity_poly.entity_id
_entity_poly.type
_entity_poly.pdbx_seq_one_letter_code
_entity_poly.pdbx_strand_id
1 'polypeptide(L)'
;YYYELHDPPVDPLTSNGVSEILLLDNQTLLLMERAYIPDKGNIVKLYESRLPAEPSYCDDENKSLPTRFIFDFDAVVDLRIDNAEGMCLNEDGSILYIVTDNNFNKTQHTQIVALRVNYY
;
A
#
# COMPACT_ATOMS: atom_id res chain seq x y z
N TYR A 1 -14.28 -11.61 -6.17
CA TYR A 1 -13.36 -11.57 -5.04
C TYR A 1 -13.27 -10.15 -4.56
N TYR A 2 -13.12 -9.94 -3.26
CA TYR A 2 -12.83 -8.62 -2.68
C TYR A 2 -11.50 -8.66 -1.93
N TYR A 3 -10.94 -7.50 -1.69
CA TYR A 3 -9.79 -7.33 -0.82
C TYR A 3 -10.27 -6.89 0.56
N GLU A 4 -9.80 -7.57 1.62
CA GLU A 4 -10.06 -7.17 3.00
C GLU A 4 -8.97 -6.19 3.45
N LEU A 5 -9.39 -4.97 3.81
CA LEU A 5 -8.48 -4.00 4.44
C LEU A 5 -7.94 -4.56 5.75
N HIS A 6 -6.66 -4.36 5.99
CA HIS A 6 -6.06 -4.77 7.25
C HIS A 6 -6.41 -3.77 8.34
N ASP A 7 -6.52 -4.26 9.58
CA ASP A 7 -6.86 -3.42 10.71
C ASP A 7 -5.83 -2.27 10.83
N PRO A 8 -6.26 -1.00 10.73
CA PRO A 8 -5.40 0.07 11.15
C PRO A 8 -5.18 -0.03 12.68
N PRO A 9 -4.16 0.64 13.24
CA PRO A 9 -4.06 0.78 14.68
C PRO A 9 -5.39 1.33 15.24
N VAL A 10 -5.85 0.76 16.35
CA VAL A 10 -7.21 0.95 16.87
C VAL A 10 -7.39 2.37 17.42
N ASP A 11 -7.78 3.31 16.56
CA ASP A 11 -8.29 4.62 16.92
C ASP A 11 -9.61 4.87 16.15
N PRO A 12 -10.71 5.23 16.85
CA PRO A 12 -12.04 5.42 16.24
C PRO A 12 -12.12 6.54 15.19
N LEU A 13 -11.09 7.40 15.08
CA LEU A 13 -10.98 8.44 14.05
C LEU A 13 -10.13 7.99 12.85
N THR A 14 -9.64 6.75 12.84
CA THR A 14 -8.78 6.25 11.77
C THR A 14 -9.60 5.91 10.53
N SER A 15 -9.27 6.55 9.42
CA SER A 15 -9.68 6.10 8.09
C SER A 15 -8.52 5.30 7.49
N ASN A 16 -8.79 4.08 7.00
CA ASN A 16 -7.85 3.26 6.22
C ASN A 16 -8.47 2.97 4.85
N GLY A 17 -7.64 2.87 3.82
CA GLY A 17 -8.03 2.42 2.49
C GLY A 17 -6.82 1.99 1.66
N VAL A 18 -7.11 1.28 0.57
CA VAL A 18 -6.12 1.04 -0.49
C VAL A 18 -5.95 2.33 -1.27
N SER A 19 -4.74 2.88 -1.22
CA SER A 19 -4.36 4.12 -1.92
C SER A 19 -3.79 3.87 -3.32
N GLU A 20 -3.18 2.71 -3.55
CA GLU A 20 -2.61 2.33 -4.85
C GLU A 20 -2.55 0.81 -5.01
N ILE A 21 -2.65 0.34 -6.25
CA ILE A 21 -2.55 -1.06 -6.65
C ILE A 21 -1.58 -1.18 -7.83
N LEU A 22 -0.46 -1.85 -7.61
CA LEU A 22 0.53 -2.13 -8.64
C LEU A 22 0.49 -3.60 -9.04
N LEU A 23 0.29 -3.87 -10.33
CA LEU A 23 0.40 -5.21 -10.89
C LEU A 23 1.89 -5.56 -11.06
N LEU A 24 2.39 -6.55 -10.30
CA LEU A 24 3.78 -7.01 -10.35
C LEU A 24 4.00 -8.02 -11.49
N ASP A 25 3.00 -8.85 -11.75
CA ASP A 25 2.95 -9.82 -12.86
C ASP A 25 1.49 -10.09 -13.24
N ASN A 26 1.20 -11.08 -14.08
CA ASN A 26 -0.16 -11.36 -14.55
C ASN A 26 -1.21 -11.66 -13.45
N GLN A 27 -0.78 -11.94 -12.21
CA GLN A 27 -1.66 -12.32 -11.11
C GLN A 27 -1.31 -11.64 -9.78
N THR A 28 -0.07 -11.20 -9.60
CA THR A 28 0.41 -10.69 -8.32
C THR A 28 0.18 -9.18 -8.23
N LEU A 29 -0.52 -8.76 -7.18
CA LEU A 29 -0.80 -7.36 -6.85
C LEU A 29 0.07 -6.96 -5.65
N LEU A 30 0.77 -5.84 -5.77
CA LEU A 30 1.25 -5.08 -4.64
C LEU A 30 0.19 -4.02 -4.31
N LEU A 31 -0.20 -3.93 -3.05
CA LEU A 31 -1.25 -3.07 -2.55
C LEU A 31 -0.62 -2.12 -1.54
N MET A 32 -0.89 -0.83 -1.67
CA MET A 32 -0.49 0.18 -0.70
C MET A 32 -1.69 0.62 0.10
N GLU A 33 -1.78 0.18 1.35
CA GLU A 33 -2.75 0.68 2.30
C GLU A 33 -2.22 1.92 2.99
N ARG A 34 -3.08 2.93 3.14
CA ARG A 34 -2.77 4.16 3.86
C ARG A 34 -3.89 4.44 4.86
N ALA A 35 -3.49 4.67 6.10
CA ALA A 35 -4.35 5.15 7.15
C ALA A 35 -3.90 6.53 7.65
N TYR A 36 -4.83 7.31 8.18
CA TYR A 36 -4.51 8.55 8.90
C TYR A 36 -4.96 8.46 10.35
N ILE A 37 -4.02 8.63 11.28
CA ILE A 37 -4.31 8.69 12.71
C ILE A 37 -4.01 10.10 13.22
N PRO A 38 -4.95 10.75 13.92
CA PRO A 38 -4.68 12.02 14.62
C PRO A 38 -3.39 11.93 15.45
N ASP A 39 -2.59 13.00 15.45
CA ASP A 39 -1.31 13.13 16.17
C ASP A 39 -0.16 12.22 15.72
N LYS A 40 -0.42 11.11 14.99
CA LYS A 40 0.63 10.28 14.38
C LYS A 40 0.87 10.62 12.90
N GLY A 41 -0.18 11.00 12.18
CA GLY A 41 -0.15 11.29 10.74
C GLY A 41 -0.47 10.06 9.90
N ASN A 42 0.11 10.00 8.69
CA ASN A 42 -0.08 8.90 7.76
C ASN A 42 0.69 7.64 8.23
N ILE A 43 0.04 6.49 8.12
CA ILE A 43 0.62 5.16 8.28
C ILE A 43 0.45 4.47 6.95
N VAL A 44 1.54 3.97 6.38
CA VAL A 44 1.53 3.32 5.07
C VAL A 44 2.10 1.92 5.22
N LYS A 45 1.45 0.94 4.58
CA LYS A 45 1.87 -0.46 4.59
C LYS A 45 1.71 -1.06 3.20
N LEU A 46 2.60 -2.00 2.88
CA LEU A 46 2.52 -2.79 1.66
C LEU A 46 2.02 -4.20 1.96
N TYR A 47 1.12 -4.66 1.10
CA TYR A 47 0.58 -6.00 1.10
C TYR A 47 0.69 -6.60 -0.30
N GLU A 48 0.82 -7.91 -0.38
CA GLU A 48 0.74 -8.65 -1.62
C GLU A 48 -0.56 -9.43 -1.64
N SER A 49 -1.25 -9.40 -2.76
CA SER A 49 -2.40 -10.24 -3.02
C SER A 49 -2.28 -10.92 -4.37
N ARG A 50 -3.07 -11.98 -4.59
CA ARG A 50 -3.00 -12.76 -5.82
C ARG A 50 -4.39 -12.92 -6.44
N LEU A 51 -4.49 -12.48 -7.69
CA LEU A 51 -5.65 -12.72 -8.53
C LEU A 51 -5.79 -14.21 -8.88
N PRO A 52 -7.02 -14.71 -9.01
CA PRO A 52 -7.26 -16.05 -9.55
C PRO A 52 -6.72 -16.17 -10.98
N ALA A 53 -6.33 -17.38 -11.38
CA ALA A 53 -5.81 -17.63 -12.72
C ALA A 53 -6.83 -17.38 -13.83
N GLU A 54 -8.10 -17.62 -13.54
CA GLU A 54 -9.20 -17.39 -14.47
C GLU A 54 -10.08 -16.25 -13.94
N PRO A 55 -10.49 -15.28 -14.78
CA PRO A 55 -11.47 -14.29 -14.41
C PRO A 55 -12.76 -15.01 -14.00
N SER A 56 -13.12 -14.92 -12.71
CA SER A 56 -14.42 -15.41 -12.25
C SER A 56 -15.27 -14.24 -11.81
N TYR A 57 -16.46 -14.13 -12.38
CA TYR A 57 -17.52 -13.36 -11.76
C TYR A 57 -17.84 -14.04 -10.42
N CYS A 58 -17.62 -13.31 -9.33
CA CYS A 58 -17.79 -13.86 -8.00
C CYS A 58 -19.16 -13.42 -7.48
N ASP A 59 -20.16 -14.27 -7.65
CA ASP A 59 -21.48 -14.08 -7.04
C ASP A 59 -21.46 -14.34 -5.52
N ASP A 60 -20.35 -14.91 -5.02
CA ASP A 60 -20.09 -15.06 -3.60
C ASP A 60 -19.38 -13.80 -3.06
N GLU A 61 -20.18 -12.96 -2.40
CA GLU A 61 -19.75 -11.76 -1.70
C GLU A 61 -18.82 -12.04 -0.50
N ASN A 62 -18.58 -13.30 -0.13
CA ASN A 62 -17.68 -13.70 0.96
C ASN A 62 -16.34 -14.30 0.50
N LYS A 63 -16.02 -14.23 -0.80
CA LYS A 63 -14.73 -14.70 -1.31
C LYS A 63 -13.66 -13.59 -1.33
N SER A 64 -12.83 -13.53 -0.29
CA SER A 64 -11.69 -12.61 -0.25
C SER A 64 -10.49 -13.11 -1.06
N LEU A 65 -9.65 -12.18 -1.53
CA LEU A 65 -8.35 -12.52 -2.12
C LEU A 65 -7.36 -12.88 -0.99
N PRO A 66 -6.49 -13.88 -1.22
CA PRO A 66 -5.40 -14.15 -0.27
C PRO A 66 -4.49 -12.93 -0.18
N THR A 67 -4.10 -12.56 1.04
CA THR A 67 -3.25 -11.40 1.27
C THR A 67 -2.10 -11.73 2.21
N ARG A 68 -0.94 -11.13 1.95
CA ARG A 68 0.29 -11.26 2.74
C ARG A 68 0.84 -9.87 3.05
N PHE A 69 1.18 -9.61 4.32
CA PHE A 69 1.92 -8.41 4.71
C PHE A 69 3.34 -8.43 4.14
N ILE A 70 3.78 -7.30 3.57
CA ILE A 70 5.09 -7.16 2.92
C ILE A 70 5.98 -6.19 3.67
N PHE A 71 5.49 -4.99 4.00
CA PHE A 71 6.33 -3.94 4.55
C PHE A 71 5.53 -2.92 5.36
N ASP A 72 6.13 -2.40 6.42
CA ASP A 72 5.60 -1.29 7.22
C ASP A 72 6.61 -0.15 7.19
N PHE A 73 6.20 1.01 6.67
CA PHE A 73 7.08 2.17 6.57
C PHE A 73 7.44 2.75 7.94
N ASP A 74 6.56 2.63 8.93
CA ASP A 74 6.82 3.10 10.30
C ASP A 74 7.88 2.26 11.02
N ALA A 75 8.22 1.08 10.47
CA ALA A 75 9.30 0.25 11.00
C ALA A 75 10.70 0.77 10.61
N VAL A 76 10.79 1.73 9.68
CA VAL A 76 12.06 2.31 9.23
C VAL A 76 12.41 3.53 10.06
N VAL A 77 13.50 3.45 10.81
CA VAL A 77 14.01 4.58 11.59
C VAL A 77 14.39 5.74 10.66
N ASP A 78 14.04 6.96 11.04
CA ASP A 78 14.28 8.20 10.32
C ASP A 78 13.62 8.33 8.94
N LEU A 79 12.71 7.43 8.57
CA LEU A 79 11.83 7.58 7.42
C LEU A 79 10.41 7.87 7.90
N ARG A 80 9.92 9.07 7.60
CA ARG A 80 8.51 9.41 7.74
C ARG A 80 7.90 9.56 6.36
N ILE A 81 7.15 8.54 5.95
CA ILE A 81 6.39 8.60 4.71
C ILE A 81 5.14 9.46 4.92
N ASP A 82 4.86 10.33 3.97
CA ASP A 82 3.68 11.19 4.00
C ASP A 82 2.49 10.53 3.26
N ASN A 83 1.57 11.34 2.75
CA ASN A 83 0.37 10.96 2.02
C ASN A 83 0.72 10.23 0.72
N ALA A 84 1.11 8.95 0.81
CA ALA A 84 1.46 8.13 -0.33
C ALA A 84 0.24 7.88 -1.21
N GLU A 85 0.37 8.17 -2.51
CA GLU A 85 -0.73 8.13 -3.49
C GLU A 85 -0.35 7.42 -4.80
N GLY A 86 0.90 6.98 -4.95
CA GLY A 86 1.31 6.26 -6.16
C GLY A 86 2.60 5.49 -5.96
N MET A 87 2.74 4.41 -6.73
CA MET A 87 3.98 3.63 -6.78
C MET A 87 4.22 3.03 -8.16
N CYS A 88 5.48 2.83 -8.50
CA CYS A 88 5.87 2.11 -9.71
C CYS A 88 7.23 1.42 -9.51
N LEU A 89 7.46 0.36 -10.28
CA LEU A 89 8.78 -0.23 -10.41
C LEU A 89 9.57 0.48 -11.51
N ASN A 90 10.89 0.51 -11.36
CA ASN A 90 11.78 0.81 -12.48
C ASN A 90 11.77 -0.34 -13.51
N GLU A 91 12.45 -0.13 -14.64
CA GLU A 91 12.43 -1.05 -15.79
C GLU A 91 12.82 -2.50 -15.45
N ASP A 92 13.80 -2.69 -14.56
CA ASP A 92 14.28 -4.02 -14.16
C ASP A 92 13.62 -4.59 -12.89
N GLY A 93 12.68 -3.84 -12.28
CA GLY A 93 11.98 -4.25 -11.06
C GLY A 93 12.82 -4.19 -9.76
N SER A 94 14.07 -3.71 -9.81
CA SER A 94 14.94 -3.68 -8.63
C SER A 94 14.68 -2.50 -7.69
N ILE A 95 13.98 -1.46 -8.16
CA ILE A 95 13.63 -0.27 -7.38
C ILE A 95 12.13 -0.05 -7.44
N LEU A 96 11.50 0.03 -6.26
CA LEU A 96 10.14 0.53 -6.07
C LEU A 96 10.21 2.03 -5.74
N TYR A 97 9.62 2.85 -6.62
CA TYR A 97 9.39 4.25 -6.37
C TYR A 97 8.01 4.46 -5.77
N ILE A 98 7.92 5.35 -4.79
CA ILE A 98 6.67 5.79 -4.18
C ILE A 98 6.64 7.31 -4.19
N VAL A 99 5.49 7.87 -4.53
CA VAL A 99 5.24 9.31 -4.50
C VAL A 99 4.22 9.65 -3.43
N THR A 100 4.50 10.71 -2.68
CA THR A 100 3.53 11.29 -1.74
C THR A 100 3.02 12.62 -2.26
N ASP A 101 1.75 12.89 -2.01
CA ASP A 101 1.17 14.22 -2.18
C ASP A 101 1.33 15.03 -0.87
N ASN A 102 1.26 16.35 -0.95
CA ASN A 102 1.18 17.21 0.23
C ASN A 102 -0.23 17.72 0.51
N ASN A 103 -1.25 17.37 -0.29
CA ASN A 103 -2.62 17.87 -0.20
C ASN A 103 -2.72 19.40 -0.07
N PHE A 104 -1.77 20.16 -0.62
CA PHE A 104 -1.65 21.62 -0.41
C PHE A 104 -1.54 22.04 1.07
N ASN A 105 -1.13 21.13 1.96
CA ASN A 105 -0.93 21.36 3.38
C ASN A 105 0.54 21.67 3.66
N LYS A 106 0.81 22.76 4.40
CA LYS A 106 2.16 23.20 4.78
C LYS A 106 2.90 22.23 5.70
N THR A 107 2.19 21.33 6.36
CA THR A 107 2.77 20.31 7.25
C THR A 107 2.99 18.98 6.54
N GLN A 108 2.63 18.87 5.28
CA GLN A 108 2.85 17.68 4.45
C GLN A 108 3.88 17.98 3.36
N HIS A 109 4.57 16.95 2.90
CA HIS A 109 5.65 17.05 1.93
C HIS A 109 5.44 16.10 0.76
N THR A 110 5.64 16.62 -0.45
CA THR A 110 5.83 15.78 -1.63
C THR A 110 7.20 15.11 -1.54
N GLN A 111 7.20 13.78 -1.53
CA GLN A 111 8.38 12.94 -1.44
C GLN A 111 8.44 12.00 -2.64
N ILE A 112 9.66 11.64 -3.03
CA ILE A 112 9.92 10.47 -3.87
C ILE A 112 10.78 9.53 -3.03
N VAL A 113 10.20 8.41 -2.63
CA VAL A 113 10.90 7.37 -1.85
C VAL A 113 11.30 6.26 -2.81
N ALA A 114 12.56 5.86 -2.78
CA ALA A 114 13.09 4.76 -3.59
C ALA A 114 13.56 3.63 -2.68
N LEU A 115 12.92 2.46 -2.80
CA LEU A 115 13.26 1.26 -2.05
C LEU A 115 13.88 0.22 -2.97
N ARG A 116 14.94 -0.43 -2.52
CA ARG A 116 15.50 -1.59 -3.22
C ARG A 116 14.66 -2.82 -2.93
N VAL A 117 14.23 -3.50 -3.99
CA VAL A 117 13.53 -4.77 -3.91
C VAL A 117 14.57 -5.90 -3.94
N ASN A 118 14.51 -6.78 -2.94
CA ASN A 118 15.35 -7.97 -2.87
C ASN A 118 14.45 -9.21 -2.95
N TYR A 119 14.71 -10.07 -3.94
CA TYR A 119 14.08 -11.38 -4.04
C TYR A 119 14.98 -12.39 -3.31
N TYR A 120 14.45 -13.07 -2.31
CA TYR A 120 15.11 -14.17 -1.58
C TYR A 120 14.45 -15.50 -1.92
#